data_AF-A0A8J4SJU7-F1
#
_entry.id   AF-A0A8J4SJU7-F1
#
_cell.length_a   1.000
_cell.length_b   1.000
_cell.length_c   1.000
_cell.angle_alpha   90.00
_cell.angle_beta   90.00
_cell.angle_gamma   90.00
#
_symmetry.space_group_name_H-M   'P 1'
#
loop_
_entity.id
_entity.type
_entity.pdbx_description
1 polymer ?
#
loop_
_entity_poly.entity_id
_entity_poly.type
_entity_poly.pdbx_seq_one_letter_code
_entity_poly.pdbx_strand_id
1 'polypeptide(L)'
;MKFTAVDMRLHCFFDASALVYGAAVYVKVEDDDKRVMCSILMGKYRVSLIKSVTIPRLKLTTAVPAARLATQAMEELKLKSMLTFWRDSVVVKQLIRSITKRFTTSPANRLSAIHQCSSAAQWRYVETSENPADLASRGIRACDERKLDRWFHGPDFLKREESE
;
A
#
# COMPACT_ATOMS: atom_id res chain seq x y z
N MET A 1 -18.77 12.23 -22.93
CA MET A 1 -17.30 12.17 -23.02
C MET A 1 -16.89 10.74 -22.69
N LYS A 2 -16.35 9.98 -23.66
CA LYS A 2 -15.92 8.59 -23.43
C LYS A 2 -14.51 8.64 -22.86
N PHE A 3 -14.34 8.13 -21.65
CA PHE A 3 -13.03 7.94 -21.04
C PHE A 3 -12.56 6.54 -21.43
N THR A 4 -11.52 6.45 -22.27
CA THR A 4 -10.89 5.17 -22.63
C THR A 4 -9.62 5.06 -21.82
N ALA A 5 -9.56 4.09 -20.91
CA ALA A 5 -8.37 3.83 -20.12
C ALA A 5 -7.30 3.17 -21.00
N VAL A 6 -6.14 3.82 -21.14
CA VAL A 6 -5.00 3.32 -21.90
C VAL A 6 -4.09 2.49 -21.00
N ASP A 7 -3.89 2.97 -19.78
CA ASP A 7 -3.12 2.28 -18.78
C ASP A 7 -3.79 2.40 -17.41
N MET A 8 -3.75 1.32 -16.64
CA MET A 8 -4.38 1.27 -15.32
C MET A 8 -3.52 0.50 -14.35
N ARG A 9 -2.96 1.15 -13.34
CA ARG A 9 -2.03 0.56 -12.36
C ARG A 9 -2.65 0.54 -10.97
N LEU A 10 -2.28 -0.44 -10.16
CA LEU A 10 -2.66 -0.49 -8.74
C LEU A 10 -1.49 -0.08 -7.83
N HIS A 11 -1.82 0.69 -6.80
CA HIS A 11 -0.88 1.14 -5.78
C HIS A 11 -1.42 0.81 -4.39
N CYS A 12 -0.72 -0.05 -3.67
CA CYS A 12 -1.08 -0.46 -2.32
C CYS A 12 -0.15 0.20 -1.31
N PHE A 13 -0.72 1.00 -0.42
CA PHE A 13 -0.06 1.60 0.72
C PHE A 13 -0.46 0.86 1.99
N PHE A 14 0.43 0.82 2.97
CA PHE A 14 0.11 0.27 4.28
C PHE A 14 0.85 1.00 5.37
N ASP A 15 0.27 1.02 6.56
CA ASP A 15 0.88 1.57 7.75
C ASP A 15 0.35 0.91 9.01
N ALA A 16 1.14 1.00 10.08
CA ALA A 16 0.81 0.45 11.37
C ALA A 16 1.19 1.42 12.48
N SER A 17 0.21 1.71 13.34
CA SER A 17 0.40 2.33 14.64
C SER A 17 0.29 1.27 15.74
N ALA A 18 0.52 1.67 17.00
CA ALA A 18 0.36 0.78 18.14
C ALA A 18 -1.09 0.28 18.31
N LEU A 19 -2.07 1.06 17.84
CA LEU A 19 -3.50 0.82 18.06
C LEU A 19 -4.19 0.23 16.83
N VAL A 20 -3.80 0.64 15.63
CA VAL A 20 -4.46 0.27 14.39
C VAL A 20 -3.43 0.04 13.30
N TYR A 21 -3.66 -0.94 12.45
CA TYR A 21 -2.94 -1.08 11.20
C TYR A 21 -3.90 -1.20 10.02
N GLY A 22 -3.45 -0.77 8.85
CA GLY A 22 -4.30 -0.74 7.68
C GLY A 22 -3.55 -0.66 6.36
N ALA A 23 -4.32 -0.80 5.29
CA ALA A 23 -3.88 -0.69 3.93
C ALA A 23 -4.90 0.11 3.11
N ALA A 24 -4.40 0.82 2.11
CA ALA A 24 -5.19 1.57 1.13
C ALA A 24 -4.70 1.21 -0.26
N VAL A 25 -5.60 0.68 -1.09
CA VAL A 25 -5.34 0.32 -2.48
C VAL A 25 -5.97 1.38 -3.36
N TYR A 26 -5.16 1.98 -4.22
CA TYR A 26 -5.57 2.98 -5.20
C TYR A 26 -5.45 2.41 -6.61
N VAL A 27 -6.35 2.85 -7.47
CA VAL A 27 -6.24 2.69 -8.91
C VAL A 27 -5.75 4.01 -9.51
N LYS A 28 -4.71 3.94 -10.32
CA LYS A 28 -4.21 5.03 -11.17
C LYS A 28 -4.58 4.69 -12.60
N VAL A 29 -5.27 5.58 -13.28
CA VAL A 29 -5.66 5.41 -14.68
C VAL A 29 -5.13 6.58 -15.50
N GLU A 30 -4.55 6.27 -16.66
CA GLU A 30 -4.12 7.23 -17.67
C GLU A 30 -5.00 7.04 -18.91
N ASP A 31 -5.57 8.12 -19.43
CA ASP A 31 -6.35 8.12 -20.67
C ASP A 31 -5.51 8.47 -21.90
N ASP A 32 -6.15 8.42 -23.07
CA ASP A 32 -5.55 8.76 -24.37
C ASP A 32 -4.99 10.20 -24.40
N ASP A 33 -5.54 11.10 -23.59
CA ASP A 33 -5.15 12.51 -23.47
C ASP A 33 -4.03 12.73 -22.43
N LYS A 34 -3.40 11.66 -21.92
CA LYS A 34 -2.39 11.72 -20.83
C LYS A 34 -2.92 12.27 -19.51
N ARG A 35 -4.23 12.29 -19.31
CA ARG A 35 -4.82 12.71 -18.04
C ARG A 35 -4.73 11.55 -17.06
N VAL A 36 -4.14 11.84 -15.91
CA VAL A 36 -4.01 10.87 -14.82
C VAL A 36 -5.14 11.08 -13.82
N MET A 37 -5.90 10.03 -13.56
CA MET A 37 -6.87 9.98 -12.46
C MET A 37 -6.42 8.95 -11.44
N CYS A 38 -6.50 9.30 -10.16
CA CYS A 38 -6.23 8.38 -9.08
C CYS A 38 -7.42 8.36 -8.12
N SER A 39 -7.85 7.17 -7.71
CA SER A 39 -8.95 7.00 -6.77
C SER A 39 -8.73 5.79 -5.87
N ILE A 40 -9.23 5.87 -4.66
CA ILE A 40 -9.22 4.73 -3.74
C ILE A 40 -10.14 3.63 -4.28
N LEU A 41 -9.58 2.44 -4.42
CA LEU A 41 -10.32 1.23 -4.78
C LEU A 41 -10.82 0.53 -3.52
N MET A 42 -9.96 0.41 -2.51
CA MET A 42 -10.30 -0.27 -1.26
C MET A 42 -9.44 0.20 -0.09
N GLY A 43 -10.07 0.45 1.05
CA GLY A 43 -9.39 0.63 2.33
C GLY A 43 -9.70 -0.52 3.28
N LYS A 44 -8.71 -0.99 4.05
CA LYS A 44 -8.91 -2.01 5.08
C LYS A 44 -8.09 -1.69 6.31
N TYR A 45 -8.71 -1.71 7.48
CA TYR A 45 -8.05 -1.48 8.75
C TYR A 45 -8.42 -2.55 9.77
N ARG A 46 -7.56 -2.74 10.78
CA ARG A 46 -7.75 -3.67 11.89
C ARG A 46 -7.18 -3.06 13.17
N VAL A 47 -7.88 -3.28 14.28
CA VAL A 47 -7.38 -2.94 15.61
C VAL A 47 -6.22 -3.88 15.95
N SER A 48 -5.13 -3.30 16.44
CA SER A 48 -3.96 -4.03 16.91
C SER A 48 -4.23 -4.61 18.30
N LEU A 49 -3.77 -5.85 18.55
CA LEU A 49 -3.80 -6.42 19.89
C LEU A 49 -2.80 -5.67 20.78
N ILE A 50 -3.17 -5.41 22.05
CA ILE A 50 -2.36 -4.71 23.08
C ILE A 50 -1.20 -5.61 23.57
N LYS A 51 -0.47 -6.25 22.67
CA LYS A 51 0.79 -6.93 22.99
C LYS A 51 1.93 -5.97 22.64
N SER A 52 2.96 -5.94 23.49
CA SER A 52 4.17 -5.13 23.32
C SER A 52 4.97 -5.59 22.08
N VAL A 53 4.49 -5.25 20.89
CA VAL A 53 5.15 -5.53 19.62
C VAL A 53 5.75 -4.23 19.11
N THR A 54 6.99 -4.29 18.63
CA THR A 54 7.67 -3.11 18.09
C THR A 54 7.01 -2.65 16.78
N ILE A 55 7.00 -1.33 16.52
CA ILE A 55 6.43 -0.75 15.29
C ILE A 55 6.95 -1.43 14.01
N PRO A 56 8.25 -1.75 13.84
CA PRO A 56 8.71 -2.45 12.64
C PRO A 56 8.07 -3.84 12.45
N ARG A 57 7.83 -4.58 13.53
CA ARG A 57 7.15 -5.88 13.48
C ARG A 57 5.67 -5.72 13.13
N LEU A 58 5.01 -4.66 13.60
CA LEU A 58 3.64 -4.32 13.22
C LEU A 58 3.55 -3.94 11.74
N LYS A 59 4.47 -3.12 11.23
CA LYS A 59 4.53 -2.77 9.80
C LYS A 59 4.72 -4.01 8.92
N LEU A 60 5.63 -4.93 9.29
CA LEU A 60 5.77 -6.21 8.57
C LEU A 60 4.49 -7.07 8.67
N THR A 61 3.83 -7.09 9.83
CA THR A 61 2.56 -7.81 10.01
C THR A 61 1.44 -7.25 9.13
N THR A 62 1.45 -5.94 8.89
CA THR A 62 0.49 -5.20 8.06
C THR A 62 0.73 -5.42 6.58
N ALA A 63 1.99 -5.59 6.17
CA ALA A 63 2.35 -5.87 4.79
C ALA A 63 1.71 -7.17 4.24
N VAL A 64 1.48 -8.18 5.09
CA VAL A 64 0.83 -9.45 4.67
C VAL A 64 -0.62 -9.26 4.21
N PRO A 65 -1.55 -8.71 5.03
CA PRO A 65 -2.91 -8.44 4.57
C PRO A 65 -2.95 -7.39 3.45
N ALA A 66 -2.03 -6.43 3.42
CA ALA A 66 -1.92 -5.46 2.32
C ALA A 66 -1.58 -6.13 0.98
N ALA A 67 -0.61 -7.06 0.99
CA ALA A 67 -0.24 -7.86 -0.18
C ALA A 67 -1.41 -8.69 -0.69
N ARG A 68 -2.06 -9.45 0.21
CA ARG A 68 -3.23 -10.25 -0.14
C ARG A 68 -4.39 -9.43 -0.69
N LEU A 69 -4.68 -8.28 -0.06
CA LEU A 69 -5.77 -7.39 -0.49
C LEU A 69 -5.58 -6.88 -1.91
N ALA A 70 -4.37 -6.42 -2.22
CA ALA A 70 -4.08 -5.86 -3.54
C ALA A 70 -3.96 -6.95 -4.62
N THR A 71 -3.39 -8.11 -4.29
CA THR A 71 -3.36 -9.27 -5.22
C THR A 71 -4.78 -9.76 -5.52
N GLN A 72 -5.64 -9.88 -4.49
CA GLN A 72 -7.05 -10.22 -4.71
C GLN A 72 -7.76 -9.18 -5.57
N ALA A 73 -7.52 -7.87 -5.34
CA ALA A 73 -8.10 -6.81 -6.16
C ALA A 73 -7.67 -6.92 -7.64
N MET A 74 -6.41 -7.26 -7.92
CA MET A 74 -5.93 -7.52 -9.28
C MET A 74 -6.67 -8.68 -9.95
N GLU A 75 -6.86 -9.78 -9.23
CA GLU A 75 -7.51 -11.00 -9.71
C GLU A 75 -9.01 -10.76 -10.01
N GLU A 76 -9.73 -10.17 -9.07
CA GLU A 76 -11.18 -9.91 -9.18
C GLU A 76 -11.50 -8.91 -10.30
N LEU A 77 -10.66 -7.88 -10.46
CA LEU A 77 -10.77 -6.90 -11.53
C LEU A 77 -10.18 -7.40 -12.86
N LYS A 78 -9.60 -8.61 -12.90
CA LYS A 78 -8.96 -9.23 -14.06
C LYS A 78 -7.89 -8.33 -14.69
N LEU A 79 -7.15 -7.61 -13.86
CA LEU A 79 -6.13 -6.67 -14.32
C LEU A 79 -4.85 -7.40 -14.63
N LYS A 80 -4.33 -7.19 -15.83
CA LYS A 80 -2.99 -7.63 -16.25
C LYS A 80 -1.98 -6.49 -16.14
N SER A 81 -2.09 -5.68 -15.10
CA SER A 81 -1.30 -4.46 -14.95
C SER A 81 -0.30 -4.50 -13.80
N MET A 82 0.46 -3.43 -13.65
CA MET A 82 1.45 -3.25 -12.62
C MET A 82 0.80 -3.00 -11.26
N LEU A 83 1.19 -3.80 -10.26
CA LEU A 83 0.88 -3.60 -8.86
C LEU A 83 2.14 -3.17 -8.10
N THR A 84 2.07 -2.00 -7.46
CA THR A 84 3.15 -1.44 -6.64
C THR A 84 2.77 -1.41 -5.17
N PHE A 85 3.66 -1.85 -4.30
CA PHE A 85 3.54 -1.77 -2.85
C PHE A 85 4.43 -0.66 -2.30
N TRP A 86 3.83 0.31 -1.62
CA TRP A 86 4.53 1.45 -1.04
C TRP A 86 4.77 1.25 0.45
N ARG A 87 6.00 1.51 0.88
CA ARG A 87 6.46 1.32 2.26
C ARG A 87 7.19 2.57 2.70
N ASP A 88 6.95 2.99 3.94
CA ASP A 88 7.61 4.15 4.53
C ASP A 88 8.73 3.81 5.51
N SER A 89 8.99 2.51 5.73
CA SER A 89 9.99 2.03 6.68
C SER A 89 11.21 1.43 5.97
N VAL A 90 12.40 1.97 6.25
CA VAL A 90 13.68 1.40 5.79
C VAL A 90 13.90 0.00 6.37
N VAL A 91 13.45 -0.26 7.60
CA VAL A 91 13.56 -1.58 8.23
C VAL A 91 12.77 -2.63 7.46
N VAL A 92 11.53 -2.32 7.07
CA VAL A 92 10.71 -3.20 6.23
C VAL A 92 11.37 -3.43 4.85
N LYS A 93 12.19 -2.48 4.36
CA LYS A 93 12.90 -2.58 3.06
C LYS A 93 13.88 -3.73 3.10
N GLN A 94 14.69 -3.70 4.15
CA GLN A 94 15.75 -4.67 4.36
C GLN A 94 15.18 -6.07 4.58
N LEU A 95 14.04 -6.16 5.30
CA LEU A 95 13.37 -7.43 5.58
C LEU A 95 12.78 -8.07 4.30
N ILE A 96 12.07 -7.29 3.47
CA ILE A 96 11.48 -7.82 2.22
C ILE A 96 12.57 -8.20 1.21
N ARG A 97 13.71 -7.52 1.22
CA ARG A 97 14.84 -7.88 0.34
C ARG A 97 15.67 -9.05 0.86
N SER A 98 15.60 -9.37 2.15
CA SER A 98 16.38 -10.45 2.72
C SER A 98 15.72 -11.80 2.50
N ILE A 99 16.11 -12.46 1.40
CA ILE A 99 15.65 -13.82 1.05
C ILE A 99 16.43 -14.88 1.85
N THR A 100 17.62 -14.57 2.36
CA THR A 100 18.60 -15.54 2.89
C THR A 100 18.82 -15.49 4.41
N LYS A 101 18.20 -14.55 5.13
CA LYS A 101 18.42 -14.43 6.58
C LYS A 101 17.63 -15.49 7.35
N ARG A 102 18.30 -16.26 8.21
CA ARG A 102 17.67 -17.14 9.20
C ARG A 102 16.91 -16.29 10.22
N PHE A 103 15.64 -15.99 9.95
CA PHE A 103 14.77 -15.35 10.93
C PHE A 103 14.19 -16.39 11.89
N THR A 104 13.79 -15.96 13.09
CA THR A 104 12.87 -16.75 13.92
C THR A 104 11.58 -17.04 13.14
N THR A 105 10.82 -18.06 13.54
CA THR A 105 9.66 -18.57 12.77
C THR A 105 8.62 -17.49 12.42
N SER A 106 8.44 -16.48 13.28
CA SER A 106 7.38 -15.48 13.10
C SER A 106 7.64 -14.48 11.95
N PRO A 107 8.80 -13.77 11.86
CA PRO A 107 9.09 -12.93 10.69
C PRO A 107 9.27 -13.73 9.39
N ALA A 108 9.86 -14.93 9.45
CA ALA A 108 10.04 -15.80 8.29
C ALA A 108 8.71 -16.15 7.62
N ASN A 109 7.69 -16.55 8.41
CA ASN A 109 6.38 -16.90 7.89
C ASN A 109 5.68 -15.70 7.23
N ARG A 110 5.86 -14.48 7.76
CA ARG A 110 5.30 -13.26 7.16
C ARG A 110 5.98 -12.91 5.84
N LEU A 111 7.31 -13.02 5.78
CA LEU A 111 8.06 -12.80 4.55
C LEU A 111 7.70 -13.83 3.48
N SER A 112 7.57 -15.10 3.85
CA SER A 112 7.09 -16.14 2.94
C SER A 112 5.71 -15.82 2.38
N ALA A 113 4.75 -15.40 3.23
CA ALA A 113 3.43 -14.99 2.78
C ALA A 113 3.47 -13.75 1.85
N ILE A 114 4.36 -12.79 2.09
CA ILE A 114 4.56 -11.63 1.20
C ILE A 114 5.11 -12.07 -0.15
N HIS A 115 6.12 -12.96 -0.15
CA HIS A 115 6.76 -13.47 -1.37
C HIS A 115 5.86 -14.39 -2.20
N GLN A 116 4.88 -15.05 -1.58
CA GLN A 116 3.83 -15.79 -2.30
C GLN A 116 2.88 -14.86 -3.06
N CYS A 117 2.68 -13.62 -2.59
CA CYS A 117 1.76 -12.66 -3.22
C CYS A 117 2.46 -11.65 -4.15
N SER A 118 3.79 -11.48 -4.04
CA SER A 118 4.51 -10.40 -4.70
C SER A 118 6.00 -10.68 -4.86
N SER A 119 6.60 -10.09 -5.89
CA SER A 119 8.06 -10.06 -6.07
C SER A 119 8.68 -8.85 -5.37
N ALA A 120 9.96 -8.93 -4.99
CA ALA A 120 10.67 -7.82 -4.34
C ALA A 120 10.75 -6.55 -5.19
N ALA A 121 10.67 -6.66 -6.53
CA ALA A 121 10.69 -5.54 -7.46
C ALA A 121 9.42 -4.66 -7.39
N GLN A 122 8.31 -5.21 -6.90
CA GLN A 122 7.05 -4.47 -6.75
C GLN A 122 7.04 -3.54 -5.53
N TRP A 123 8.06 -3.60 -4.68
CA TRP A 123 8.09 -2.88 -3.40
C TRP A 123 8.94 -1.61 -3.48
N ARG A 124 8.29 -0.45 -3.34
CA ARG A 124 8.91 0.88 -3.41
C ARG A 124 8.93 1.60 -2.07
N TYR A 125 9.71 2.66 -1.98
CA TYR A 125 9.74 3.54 -0.82
C TYR A 125 8.85 4.76 -1.06
N VAL A 126 8.11 5.16 -0.05
CA VAL A 126 7.39 6.45 -0.01
C VAL A 126 7.76 7.15 1.29
N GLU A 127 7.87 8.47 1.28
CA GLU A 127 8.04 9.22 2.52
C GLU A 127 6.81 9.06 3.42
N THR A 128 7.00 9.07 4.74
CA THR A 128 5.87 8.93 5.69
C THR A 128 4.84 10.04 5.51
N SER A 129 5.28 11.27 5.22
CA SER A 129 4.42 12.41 4.88
C SER A 129 3.52 12.14 3.68
N GLU A 130 4.00 11.38 2.71
CA GLU A 130 3.34 11.03 1.45
C GLU A 130 2.56 9.70 1.51
N ASN A 131 2.67 8.93 2.60
CA ASN A 131 1.93 7.68 2.80
C ASN A 131 0.46 7.92 3.24
N PRO A 132 -0.55 7.76 2.37
CA PRO A 132 -1.95 7.93 2.76
C PRO A 132 -2.44 6.85 3.75
N ALA A 133 -1.75 5.72 3.90
CA ALA A 133 -2.16 4.68 4.85
C ALA A 133 -1.99 5.11 6.32
N ASP A 134 -1.21 6.16 6.60
CA ASP A 134 -1.14 6.78 7.94
C ASP A 134 -2.53 7.34 8.35
N LEU A 135 -3.33 7.81 7.39
CA LEU A 135 -4.71 8.23 7.64
C LEU A 135 -5.61 7.05 8.04
N ALA A 136 -5.34 5.84 7.53
CA ALA A 136 -6.05 4.63 7.92
C ALA A 136 -5.67 4.17 9.35
N SER A 137 -4.41 4.37 9.74
CA SER A 137 -3.88 3.94 11.05
C SER A 137 -4.14 4.95 12.18
N ARG A 138 -4.40 6.22 11.84
CA ARG A 138 -4.67 7.32 12.80
C ARG A 138 -6.10 7.85 12.79
N GLY A 139 -6.86 7.59 11.73
CA GLY A 139 -8.21 8.10 11.53
C GLY A 139 -8.24 9.49 10.87
N ILE A 140 -9.39 9.80 10.27
CA ILE A 140 -9.67 11.08 9.59
C ILE A 140 -10.91 11.69 10.23
N ARG A 141 -10.86 12.99 10.54
CA ARG A 141 -12.05 13.75 10.96
C ARG A 141 -12.81 14.19 9.71
N ALA A 142 -14.14 14.11 9.75
CA ALA A 142 -14.98 14.49 8.61
C ALA A 142 -14.82 15.96 8.17
N CYS A 143 -14.41 16.85 9.08
CA CYS A 143 -14.14 18.26 8.78
C CYS A 143 -12.77 18.52 8.14
N ASP A 144 -11.90 17.50 8.02
CA ASP A 144 -10.57 17.65 7.42
C ASP A 144 -10.63 17.32 5.92
N GLU A 145 -11.20 18.25 5.15
CA GLU A 145 -11.45 18.09 3.71
C GLU A 145 -10.19 17.72 2.93
N ARG A 146 -9.04 18.31 3.30
CA ARG A 146 -7.76 18.02 2.66
C ARG A 146 -7.32 16.58 2.89
N LYS A 147 -7.49 16.03 4.10
CA LYS A 147 -7.17 14.62 4.36
C LYS A 147 -8.15 13.68 3.68
N LEU A 148 -9.43 14.05 3.62
CA LEU A 148 -10.44 13.27 2.89
C LEU A 148 -10.13 13.25 1.39
N ASP A 149 -9.84 14.39 0.78
CA ASP A 149 -9.45 14.49 -0.63
C ASP A 149 -8.24 13.61 -0.93
N ARG A 150 -7.19 13.71 -0.11
CA ARG A 150 -6.00 12.85 -0.24
C ARG A 150 -6.32 11.36 -0.04
N TRP A 151 -7.24 11.03 0.85
CA TRP A 151 -7.66 9.64 1.08
C TRP A 151 -8.46 9.06 -0.09
N PHE A 152 -9.33 9.86 -0.70
CA PHE A 152 -10.17 9.39 -1.82
C PHE A 152 -9.44 9.45 -3.16
N HIS A 153 -8.58 10.44 -3.38
CA HIS A 153 -7.92 10.69 -4.67
C HIS A 153 -6.43 10.33 -4.68
N GLY A 154 -5.91 9.78 -3.57
CA GLY A 154 -4.52 9.40 -3.42
C GLY A 154 -3.56 10.58 -3.25
N PRO A 155 -2.29 10.29 -2.94
CA PRO A 155 -1.25 11.31 -2.81
C PRO A 155 -0.88 11.91 -4.17
N ASP A 156 -0.48 13.18 -4.16
CA ASP A 156 -0.30 13.97 -5.38
C ASP A 156 0.78 13.39 -6.31
N PHE A 157 1.81 12.74 -5.76
CA PHE A 157 2.86 12.14 -6.58
C PHE A 157 2.35 11.02 -7.49
N LEU A 158 1.23 10.34 -7.16
CA LEU A 158 0.64 9.35 -8.07
C LEU A 158 -0.02 10.00 -9.29
N LYS A 159 -0.46 11.26 -9.16
CA LYS A 159 -1.10 12.03 -10.23
C LYS A 159 -0.08 12.66 -11.20
N ARG A 160 1.20 12.69 -10.80
CA ARG A 160 2.30 13.19 -11.64
C ARG A 160 2.79 12.08 -12.57
N GLU A 161 3.47 12.50 -13.63
CA GLU A 161 4.29 11.57 -14.42
C GLU A 161 5.38 10.98 -13.52
N GLU A 162 5.67 9.70 -13.74
CA GLU A 162 6.66 8.97 -12.97
C GLU A 162 8.04 9.46 -13.41
N SER A 163 8.62 10.40 -12.65
CA SER A 163 10.01 10.81 -12.83
C SER A 163 10.91 9.64 -12.40
N GLU A 164 11.84 9.23 -13.27
CA GLU A 164 12.86 8.23 -12.95
C GLU A 164 13.72 8.59 -11.73
#